data_AF-A0A6G6JXN3-F1
#
_entry.id   AF-A0A6G6JXN3-F1
#
_cell.length_a   1.000
_cell.length_b   1.000
_cell.length_c   1.000
_cell.angle_alpha   90.00
_cell.angle_beta   90.00
_cell.angle_gamma   90.00
#
_symmetry.space_group_name_H-M   'P 1'
#
loop_
_entity.id
_entity.type
_entity.pdbx_description
1 polymer ?
#
loop_
_entity_poly.entity_id
_entity_poly.type
_entity_poly.pdbx_seq_one_letter_code
_entity_poly.pdbx_strand_id
1 'polypeptide(L)'
;MRAWLLTTAAALFLLLLLGGSFGDVFPLVLGFMPLEKGGQGYLHILLGRATATFFCISVAAILGWSTALALTLLAGFTGKGGLKVVVWAGRFLSVVPPMAWALGLLVVLIQRWGIPAETLFPYAPPEGTDSLFLRAGREVWAWMFPVVTLAIPACAMMLAALAHRLEMLMASEQFCHLKARGLGMVTILHCHFLPSLLLDLVRTGRATLPLLLGFSVPVEHILGFDGLGGFSGQMLSTQEYPKALPAALYLGGWMLLLWFFLMGQVERRAPASRILPTYPEGEARAWICAIGGAVMVLGLLVLPYWMPGEAMAAARSVWWRELWFVFQVVLVAVVVVLISMPLWQGWDRIKPKWNFGLVSPAVNEAVLLPTLLFGALGWLDVPLAAVGAGMVLSLGGMALLRAQARELSTRRMVEASRMLGENTPGILKHHLLRFLLPSLGNWALRMMSALLLWMCIIHWFFSGSGDGGAIPSWGAQMRLASEEVFDDPRGVMVPALLVALWCLSLQLLSRAFRADLPPQESQPVDPR
;
A
#
# COMPACT_ATOMS: atom_id res chain seq x y z
N MET A 1 -8.98 -22.86 0.69
CA MET A 1 -8.49 -24.18 1.15
C MET A 1 -7.44 -24.79 0.22
N ARG A 2 -7.67 -24.99 -1.08
CA ARG A 2 -6.66 -25.64 -1.97
C ARG A 2 -5.46 -24.75 -2.35
N ALA A 3 -5.66 -23.47 -2.65
CA ALA A 3 -4.55 -22.54 -2.85
C ALA A 3 -3.75 -22.36 -1.56
N TRP A 4 -4.44 -22.19 -0.43
CA TRP A 4 -3.82 -22.24 0.91
C TRP A 4 -2.97 -23.51 1.08
N LEU A 5 -3.47 -24.71 0.76
CA LEU A 5 -2.67 -25.94 0.81
C LEU A 5 -1.43 -25.92 -0.12
N LEU A 6 -1.57 -25.46 -1.37
CA LEU A 6 -0.45 -25.39 -2.32
C LEU A 6 0.65 -24.44 -1.87
N THR A 7 0.28 -23.37 -1.19
CA THR A 7 1.21 -22.30 -0.83
C THR A 7 1.75 -22.46 0.56
N THR A 8 0.96 -23.03 1.45
CA THR A 8 1.44 -23.67 2.67
C THR A 8 2.47 -24.74 2.30
N ALA A 9 2.21 -25.58 1.28
CA ALA A 9 3.18 -26.56 0.79
C ALA A 9 4.41 -25.90 0.16
N ALA A 10 4.26 -24.82 -0.62
CA ALA A 10 5.40 -24.10 -1.19
C ALA A 10 6.24 -23.36 -0.13
N ALA A 11 5.60 -22.75 0.88
CA ALA A 11 6.27 -22.13 2.01
C ALA A 11 6.96 -23.17 2.89
N LEU A 12 6.30 -24.30 3.17
CA LEU A 12 6.89 -25.48 3.83
C LEU A 12 8.10 -26.00 3.04
N PHE A 13 7.98 -26.13 1.72
CA PHE A 13 9.06 -26.60 0.86
C PHE A 13 10.25 -25.64 0.85
N LEU A 14 10.01 -24.32 0.74
CA LEU A 14 11.05 -23.30 0.82
C LEU A 14 11.72 -23.27 2.20
N LEU A 15 10.95 -23.38 3.29
CA LEU A 15 11.48 -23.47 4.65
C LEU A 15 12.32 -24.73 4.87
N LEU A 16 11.88 -25.88 4.36
CA LEU A 16 12.63 -27.14 4.44
C LEU A 16 13.92 -27.07 3.61
N LEU A 17 13.89 -26.43 2.44
CA LEU A 17 15.09 -26.20 1.62
C LEU A 17 16.12 -25.29 2.33
N LEU A 18 15.66 -24.41 3.21
CA LEU A 18 16.48 -23.43 3.92
C LEU A 18 16.86 -23.89 5.35
N GLY A 19 16.71 -25.18 5.64
CA GLY A 19 17.16 -25.79 6.91
C GLY A 19 16.16 -25.71 8.07
N GLY A 20 14.93 -25.24 7.84
CA GLY A 20 13.88 -25.21 8.86
C GLY A 20 13.35 -26.60 9.20
N SER A 21 13.14 -26.91 10.48
CA SER A 21 12.59 -28.19 10.91
C SER A 21 11.07 -28.24 10.71
N PHE A 22 10.52 -29.41 10.34
CA PHE A 22 9.06 -29.57 10.20
C PHE A 22 8.30 -29.23 11.50
N GLY A 23 8.93 -29.43 12.66
CA GLY A 23 8.39 -29.11 13.98
C GLY A 23 8.23 -27.61 14.25
N ASP A 24 9.02 -26.75 13.60
CA ASP A 24 8.89 -25.29 13.71
C ASP A 24 7.85 -24.72 12.74
N VAL A 25 7.66 -25.37 11.58
CA VAL A 25 6.81 -24.85 10.50
C VAL A 25 5.34 -25.28 10.63
N PHE A 26 5.09 -26.53 11.04
CA PHE A 26 3.73 -27.06 11.21
C PHE A 26 2.85 -26.24 12.17
N PRO A 27 3.36 -25.78 13.33
CA PRO A 27 2.58 -24.98 14.26
C PRO A 27 2.33 -23.56 13.70
N LEU A 28 3.29 -22.97 12.99
CA LEU A 28 3.17 -21.67 12.32
C LEU A 28 2.10 -21.66 11.22
N VAL A 29 2.05 -22.74 10.43
CA VAL A 29 1.05 -22.97 9.37
C VAL A 29 -0.37 -23.13 9.92
N LEU A 30 -0.52 -23.80 11.05
CA LEU A 30 -1.81 -24.03 11.69
C LEU A 30 -2.24 -22.87 12.60
N GLY A 31 -1.40 -21.86 12.79
CA GLY A 31 -1.61 -20.78 13.76
C GLY A 31 -1.43 -21.21 15.21
N PHE A 32 -0.98 -22.44 15.46
CA PHE A 32 -0.54 -22.89 16.77
C PHE A 32 0.90 -22.45 16.98
N MET A 33 1.18 -21.20 17.34
CA MET A 33 2.57 -20.91 17.70
C MET A 33 2.96 -21.74 18.93
N PRO A 34 4.16 -22.38 18.93
CA PRO A 34 4.67 -23.01 20.13
C PRO A 34 5.07 -21.88 21.06
N LEU A 35 4.10 -21.34 21.78
CA LEU A 35 4.32 -20.59 23.00
C LEU A 35 5.10 -21.55 23.88
N GLU A 36 6.31 -21.16 24.30
CA GLU A 36 7.13 -21.98 25.19
C GLU A 36 6.25 -22.57 26.30
N LYS A 37 6.46 -23.85 26.60
CA LYS A 37 5.75 -24.60 27.64
C LYS A 37 5.93 -23.89 28.98
N GLY A 38 5.04 -22.94 29.29
CA GLY A 38 5.08 -22.11 30.49
C GLY A 38 4.40 -20.73 30.35
N GLY A 39 4.26 -20.18 29.14
CA GLY A 39 3.82 -18.79 28.95
C GLY A 39 2.40 -18.62 28.42
N GLN A 40 1.36 -18.84 29.23
CA GLN A 40 -0.02 -18.40 28.87
C GLN A 40 -0.13 -16.88 28.63
N GLY A 41 0.89 -16.08 28.97
CA GLY A 41 0.92 -14.63 28.79
C GLY A 41 1.23 -14.12 27.37
N TYR A 42 2.04 -14.82 26.56
CA TYR A 42 2.59 -14.20 25.35
C TYR A 42 1.55 -14.00 24.22
N LEU A 43 0.63 -14.94 24.03
CA LEU A 43 -0.48 -14.75 23.06
C LEU A 43 -1.45 -13.66 23.51
N HIS A 44 -1.73 -13.55 24.81
CA HIS A 44 -2.55 -12.47 25.33
C HIS A 44 -1.90 -11.10 25.10
N ILE A 45 -0.59 -10.99 25.33
CA ILE A 45 0.19 -9.77 25.05
C ILE A 45 0.15 -9.43 23.55
N LEU A 46 0.45 -10.39 22.68
CA LEU A 46 0.40 -10.18 21.23
C LEU A 46 -1.00 -9.81 20.73
N LEU A 47 -2.04 -10.43 21.28
CA LEU A 47 -3.42 -10.13 20.92
C LEU A 47 -3.82 -8.72 21.38
N GLY A 48 -3.41 -8.31 22.58
CA GLY A 48 -3.60 -6.94 23.07
C GLY A 48 -2.88 -5.90 22.21
N ARG A 49 -1.66 -6.20 21.75
CA ARG A 49 -0.91 -5.34 20.82
C ARG A 49 -1.55 -5.30 19.43
N ALA A 50 -2.02 -6.44 18.92
CA ALA A 50 -2.73 -6.54 17.65
C ALA A 50 -4.05 -5.77 17.68
N THR A 51 -4.82 -5.84 18.77
CA THR A 51 -6.05 -5.06 18.91
C THR A 51 -5.74 -3.58 19.01
N ALA A 52 -4.68 -3.17 19.72
CA ALA A 52 -4.26 -1.78 19.79
C ALA A 52 -3.92 -1.19 18.41
N THR A 53 -3.07 -1.88 17.64
CA THR A 53 -2.75 -1.49 16.25
C THR A 53 -3.99 -1.52 15.34
N PHE A 54 -4.87 -2.50 15.50
CA PHE A 54 -6.12 -2.58 14.73
C PHE A 54 -7.01 -1.34 14.97
N PHE A 55 -7.18 -0.94 16.23
CA PHE A 55 -7.94 0.26 16.58
C PHE A 55 -7.25 1.53 16.07
N CYS A 56 -5.94 1.65 16.30
CA CYS A 56 -5.14 2.78 15.82
C CYS A 56 -5.30 3.00 14.31
N ILE A 57 -5.08 1.96 13.50
CA ILE A 57 -5.23 2.03 12.04
C ILE A 57 -6.68 2.30 11.63
N SER A 58 -7.66 1.69 12.31
CA SER A 58 -9.08 1.91 11.98
C SER A 58 -9.51 3.36 12.21
N VAL A 59 -9.12 3.94 13.35
CA VAL A 59 -9.41 5.35 13.66
C VAL A 59 -8.65 6.27 12.70
N ALA A 60 -7.38 6.00 12.43
CA ALA A 60 -6.57 6.74 11.46
C ALA A 60 -7.18 6.72 10.06
N ALA A 61 -7.66 5.56 9.61
CA ALA A 61 -8.31 5.40 8.32
C ALA A 61 -9.64 6.17 8.24
N ILE A 62 -10.48 6.09 9.27
CA ILE A 62 -11.75 6.85 9.33
C ILE A 62 -11.47 8.35 9.31
N LEU A 63 -10.53 8.82 10.13
CA LEU A 63 -10.14 10.23 10.20
C LEU A 63 -9.56 10.71 8.85
N GLY A 64 -8.64 9.95 8.27
CA GLY A 64 -8.03 10.28 6.99
C GLY A 64 -9.03 10.28 5.84
N TRP A 65 -9.88 9.26 5.72
CA TRP A 65 -10.84 9.14 4.62
C TRP A 65 -11.97 10.17 4.73
N SER A 66 -12.47 10.45 5.93
CA SER A 66 -13.48 11.50 6.15
C SER A 66 -12.93 12.88 5.80
N THR A 67 -11.69 13.18 6.21
CA THR A 67 -10.99 14.42 5.85
C THR A 67 -10.79 14.51 4.33
N ALA A 68 -10.36 13.43 3.69
CA ALA A 68 -10.18 13.38 2.25
C ALA A 68 -11.48 13.61 1.47
N LEU A 69 -12.58 13.02 1.94
CA LEU A 69 -13.91 13.20 1.36
C LEU A 69 -14.37 14.66 1.53
N ALA A 70 -14.23 15.24 2.72
CA ALA A 70 -14.58 16.63 2.99
C ALA A 70 -13.79 17.61 2.10
N LEU A 71 -12.47 17.44 2.02
CA LEU A 71 -11.60 18.27 1.16
C LEU A 71 -11.93 18.10 -0.33
N THR A 72 -12.27 16.88 -0.75
CA THR A 72 -12.68 16.61 -2.14
C THR A 72 -13.97 17.34 -2.49
N LEU A 73 -14.99 17.25 -1.64
CA LEU A 73 -16.27 17.95 -1.84
C LEU A 73 -16.08 19.47 -1.82
N LEU A 74 -15.25 19.98 -0.89
CA LEU A 74 -14.91 21.40 -0.82
C LEU A 74 -14.23 21.88 -2.11
N ALA A 75 -13.27 21.11 -2.62
CA ALA A 75 -12.60 21.40 -3.88
C ALA A 75 -13.56 21.35 -5.09
N GLY A 76 -14.62 20.54 -5.02
CA GLY A 76 -15.69 20.53 -6.01
C GLY A 76 -16.35 21.91 -6.22
N PHE A 77 -16.45 22.74 -5.16
CA PHE A 77 -16.99 24.10 -5.28
C PHE A 77 -16.05 25.07 -5.98
N THR A 78 -14.74 24.86 -5.86
CA THR A 78 -13.72 25.68 -6.56
C THR A 78 -13.58 25.33 -8.04
N GLY A 79 -14.26 24.26 -8.49
CA GLY A 79 -14.22 23.79 -9.86
C GLY A 79 -12.97 22.98 -10.22
N LYS A 80 -12.69 22.88 -11.53
CA LYS A 80 -11.61 22.01 -12.05
C LYS A 80 -10.22 22.39 -11.56
N GLY A 81 -9.98 23.66 -11.22
CA GLY A 81 -8.70 24.16 -10.73
C GLY A 81 -8.33 23.58 -9.37
N GLY A 82 -9.21 23.73 -8.37
CA GLY A 82 -8.92 23.23 -7.03
C GLY A 82 -8.89 21.70 -6.94
N LEU A 83 -9.73 20.99 -7.71
CA LEU A 83 -9.64 19.53 -7.79
C LEU A 83 -8.27 19.05 -8.27
N LYS A 84 -7.67 19.74 -9.25
CA LYS A 84 -6.30 19.40 -9.73
C LYS A 84 -5.26 19.61 -8.64
N VAL A 85 -5.32 20.73 -7.91
CA VAL A 85 -4.39 21.02 -6.81
C VAL A 85 -4.50 19.94 -5.74
N VAL A 86 -5.74 19.58 -5.37
CA VAL A 86 -6.02 18.55 -4.38
C VAL A 86 -5.52 17.17 -4.82
N VAL A 87 -5.71 16.80 -6.09
CA VAL A 87 -5.17 15.56 -6.66
C VAL A 87 -3.63 15.53 -6.58
N TRP A 88 -2.97 16.64 -6.91
CA TRP A 88 -1.51 16.73 -6.85
C TRP A 88 -0.98 16.70 -5.42
N ALA A 89 -1.61 17.43 -4.51
CA ALA A 89 -1.29 17.39 -3.09
C ALA A 89 -1.44 15.97 -2.52
N GLY A 90 -2.56 15.30 -2.79
CA GLY A 90 -2.78 13.93 -2.37
C GLY A 90 -1.71 12.95 -2.89
N ARG A 91 -1.30 13.08 -4.16
CA ARG A 91 -0.23 12.25 -4.72
C ARG A 91 1.11 12.48 -4.03
N PHE A 92 1.52 13.74 -3.90
CA PHE A 92 2.79 14.08 -3.25
C PHE A 92 2.81 13.63 -1.79
N LEU A 93 1.75 13.90 -1.02
CA LEU A 93 1.68 13.51 0.38
C LEU A 93 1.66 11.99 0.58
N SER A 94 1.08 11.24 -0.37
CA SER A 94 0.98 9.77 -0.29
C SER A 94 2.31 9.03 -0.52
N VAL A 95 3.31 9.72 -1.08
CA VAL A 95 4.63 9.14 -1.37
C VAL A 95 5.70 9.54 -0.36
N VAL A 96 5.36 10.33 0.66
CA VAL A 96 6.30 10.67 1.73
C VAL A 96 6.43 9.47 2.67
N PRO A 97 7.67 9.02 2.99
CA PRO A 97 7.88 7.92 3.91
C PRO A 97 7.26 8.18 5.31
N PRO A 98 6.65 7.16 5.96
CA PRO A 98 5.90 7.36 7.20
C PRO A 98 6.76 7.83 8.39
N MET A 99 8.05 7.43 8.45
CA MET A 99 8.97 7.93 9.47
C MET A 99 9.17 9.45 9.38
N ALA A 100 9.13 10.02 8.17
CA ALA A 100 9.24 11.46 7.98
C ALA A 100 7.99 12.19 8.47
N TRP A 101 6.79 11.59 8.33
CA TRP A 101 5.58 12.13 8.94
C TRP A 101 5.65 12.11 10.46
N ALA A 102 6.08 10.99 11.05
CA ALA A 102 6.20 10.86 12.50
C ALA A 102 7.19 11.88 13.08
N LEU A 103 8.42 11.92 12.55
CA LEU A 103 9.47 12.82 13.02
C LEU A 103 9.18 14.28 12.69
N GLY A 104 8.67 14.57 11.48
CA GLY A 104 8.30 15.93 11.09
C GLY A 104 7.19 16.49 11.97
N LEU A 105 6.20 15.67 12.34
CA LEU A 105 5.15 16.06 13.28
C LEU A 105 5.75 16.37 14.67
N LEU A 106 6.64 15.52 15.19
CA LEU A 106 7.32 15.77 16.46
C LEU A 106 8.13 17.08 16.44
N VAL A 107 8.90 17.33 15.38
CA VAL A 107 9.67 18.56 15.20
C VAL A 107 8.76 19.79 15.20
N VAL A 108 7.65 19.75 14.47
CA VAL A 108 6.68 20.87 14.45
C VAL A 108 6.07 21.09 15.83
N LEU A 109 5.66 20.05 16.53
CA LEU A 109 5.00 20.19 17.83
C LEU A 109 5.96 20.70 18.91
N ILE A 110 7.18 20.16 18.95
CA ILE A 110 8.18 20.50 19.97
C ILE A 110 8.82 21.84 19.66
N GLN A 111 9.43 22.01 18.48
CA GLN A 111 10.19 23.23 18.17
C GLN A 111 9.29 24.41 17.81
N ARG A 112 8.22 24.17 17.03
CA ARG A 112 7.40 25.27 16.51
C ARG A 112 6.25 25.63 17.45
N TRP A 113 5.64 24.67 18.13
CA TRP A 113 4.53 24.91 19.04
C TRP A 113 4.92 24.87 20.52
N GLY A 114 6.17 24.51 20.86
CA GLY A 114 6.67 24.54 22.22
C GLY A 114 6.01 23.53 23.14
N ILE A 115 5.46 22.43 22.59
CA ILE A 115 4.82 21.39 23.39
C ILE A 115 5.93 20.57 24.08
N PRO A 116 5.91 20.44 25.42
CA PRO A 116 6.94 19.70 26.14
C PRO A 116 6.95 18.23 25.74
N ALA A 117 8.13 17.67 25.47
CA ALA A 117 8.27 16.29 24.99
C ALA A 117 7.68 15.27 25.97
N GLU A 118 7.70 15.56 27.27
CA GLU A 118 7.15 14.72 28.33
C GLU A 118 5.63 14.54 28.22
N THR A 119 4.93 15.48 27.56
CA THR A 119 3.49 15.37 27.30
C THR A 119 3.17 14.55 26.05
N LEU A 120 4.16 14.32 25.19
CA LEU A 120 3.99 13.67 23.89
C LEU A 120 4.20 12.16 23.96
N PHE A 121 5.11 11.71 24.83
CA PHE A 121 5.49 10.31 24.94
C PHE A 121 4.88 9.63 26.18
N PRO A 122 4.58 8.33 26.12
CA PRO A 122 4.11 7.57 27.27
C PRO A 122 5.23 7.45 28.32
N TYR A 123 5.32 8.42 29.23
CA TYR A 123 6.15 8.36 30.44
C TYR A 123 5.34 7.75 31.60
N ALA A 124 5.92 6.80 32.33
CA ALA A 124 5.33 6.23 33.54
C ALA A 124 5.89 7.00 34.76
N PRO A 125 5.15 7.97 35.32
CA PRO A 125 5.60 8.67 36.51
C PRO A 125 5.61 7.74 37.75
N PRO A 126 6.39 8.06 38.79
CA PRO A 126 6.40 7.31 40.04
C PRO A 126 5.00 7.17 40.65
N GLU A 127 4.72 6.01 41.25
CA GLU A 127 3.41 5.73 41.85
C GLU A 127 2.97 6.82 42.84
N GLY A 128 1.73 7.29 42.69
CA GLY A 128 1.14 8.33 43.55
C GLY A 128 1.39 9.78 43.14
N THR A 129 2.18 10.04 42.09
CA THR A 129 2.47 11.41 41.63
C THR A 129 1.55 11.92 40.52
N ASP A 130 0.83 11.02 39.83
CA ASP A 130 0.01 11.38 38.68
C ASP A 130 -1.46 11.58 39.06
N SER A 131 -1.99 12.77 38.79
CA SER A 131 -3.43 13.00 38.90
C SER A 131 -4.18 12.21 37.83
N LEU A 132 -5.42 11.80 38.11
CA LEU A 132 -6.28 11.11 37.13
C LEU A 132 -6.39 11.88 35.80
N PHE A 133 -6.43 13.21 35.87
CA PHE A 133 -6.52 14.08 34.69
C PHE A 133 -5.24 14.04 33.84
N LEU A 134 -4.05 14.11 34.47
CA LEU A 134 -2.77 14.03 33.77
C LEU A 134 -2.57 12.65 33.12
N ARG A 135 -2.94 11.58 33.83
CA ARG A 135 -2.93 10.22 33.27
C ARG A 135 -3.86 10.10 32.07
N ALA A 136 -5.10 10.57 32.18
CA ALA A 136 -6.05 10.53 31.06
C ALA A 136 -5.57 11.35 29.86
N GLY A 137 -5.00 12.54 30.09
CA GLY A 137 -4.40 13.36 29.04
C GLY A 137 -3.27 12.64 28.32
N ARG A 138 -2.34 12.03 29.07
CA ARG A 138 -1.21 11.27 28.54
C ARG A 138 -1.65 10.09 27.68
N GLU A 139 -2.62 9.32 28.15
CA GLU A 139 -3.21 8.20 27.40
C GLU A 139 -3.86 8.70 26.10
N VAL A 140 -4.65 9.78 26.17
CA VAL A 140 -5.28 10.37 24.96
C VAL A 140 -4.22 10.79 23.94
N TRP A 141 -3.14 11.44 24.38
CA TRP A 141 -2.05 11.85 23.49
C TRP A 141 -1.29 10.65 22.89
N ALA A 142 -1.01 9.62 23.71
CA ALA A 142 -0.34 8.40 23.25
C ALA A 142 -1.11 7.70 22.13
N TRP A 143 -2.44 7.75 22.14
CA TRP A 143 -3.27 7.24 21.04
C TRP A 143 -3.41 8.23 19.89
N MET A 144 -3.54 9.52 20.17
CA MET A 144 -3.81 10.52 19.15
C MET A 144 -2.63 10.71 18.19
N PHE A 145 -1.38 10.65 18.66
CA PHE A 145 -0.22 10.86 17.80
C PHE A 145 -0.05 9.82 16.70
N PRO A 146 -0.04 8.50 16.99
CA PRO A 146 0.01 7.48 15.95
C PRO A 146 -1.19 7.58 15.01
N VAL A 147 -2.39 7.86 15.54
CA VAL A 147 -3.62 8.00 14.74
C VAL A 147 -3.51 9.16 13.75
N VAL A 148 -3.11 10.34 14.20
CA VAL A 148 -2.96 11.53 13.33
C VAL A 148 -1.86 11.31 12.31
N THR A 149 -0.72 10.75 12.73
CA THR A 149 0.42 10.48 11.84
C THR A 149 0.04 9.50 10.73
N LEU A 150 -0.71 8.44 11.04
CA LEU A 150 -1.22 7.48 10.05
C LEU A 150 -2.40 8.02 9.22
N ALA A 151 -3.18 8.96 9.77
CA ALA A 151 -4.28 9.60 9.05
C ALA A 151 -3.79 10.49 7.91
N ILE A 152 -2.59 11.07 7.98
CA ILE A 152 -2.00 11.90 6.91
C ILE A 152 -1.85 11.11 5.60
N PRO A 153 -1.09 9.98 5.54
CA PRO A 153 -0.98 9.20 4.32
C PRO A 153 -2.32 8.56 3.91
N ALA A 154 -3.16 8.15 4.87
CA ALA A 154 -4.50 7.65 4.58
C ALA A 154 -5.37 8.69 3.85
N CYS A 155 -5.34 9.94 4.34
CA CYS A 155 -6.00 11.08 3.73
C CYS A 155 -5.43 11.33 2.34
N ALA A 156 -4.11 11.43 2.19
CA ALA A 156 -3.45 11.73 0.94
C ALA A 156 -3.80 10.76 -0.19
N MET A 157 -3.74 9.45 0.10
CA MET A 157 -4.10 8.39 -0.85
C MET A 157 -5.56 8.47 -1.29
N MET A 158 -6.47 8.69 -0.32
CA MET A 158 -7.90 8.78 -0.59
C MET A 158 -8.26 10.08 -1.32
N LEU A 159 -7.61 11.18 -0.97
CA LEU A 159 -7.81 12.51 -1.53
C LEU A 159 -7.52 12.52 -3.03
N ALA A 160 -6.40 11.92 -3.44
CA ALA A 160 -6.05 11.81 -4.85
C ALA A 160 -7.07 10.96 -5.64
N ALA A 161 -7.56 9.87 -5.04
CA ALA A 161 -8.53 8.97 -5.68
C ALA A 161 -9.91 9.61 -5.81
N LEU A 162 -10.46 10.18 -4.73
CA LEU A 162 -11.78 10.79 -4.69
C LEU A 162 -11.84 12.07 -5.53
N ALA A 163 -10.83 12.94 -5.44
CA ALA A 163 -10.80 14.18 -6.22
C ALA A 163 -10.71 13.91 -7.72
N HIS A 164 -9.94 12.90 -8.13
CA HIS A 164 -9.93 12.46 -9.52
C HIS A 164 -11.30 11.93 -9.94
N ARG A 165 -11.94 11.09 -9.12
CA ARG A 165 -13.28 10.57 -9.42
C ARG A 165 -14.33 11.66 -9.53
N LEU A 166 -14.30 12.66 -8.63
CA LEU A 166 -15.20 13.79 -8.67
C LEU A 166 -14.99 14.66 -9.91
N GLU A 167 -13.74 14.88 -10.34
CA GLU A 167 -13.44 15.56 -11.61
C GLU A 167 -14.12 14.85 -12.79
N MET A 168 -14.06 13.53 -12.82
CA MET A 168 -14.71 12.72 -13.87
C MET A 168 -16.23 12.82 -13.83
N LEU A 169 -16.83 12.79 -12.63
CA LEU A 169 -18.28 12.97 -12.47
C LEU A 169 -18.73 14.35 -12.93
N MET A 170 -17.99 15.41 -12.59
CA MET A 170 -18.28 16.78 -13.00
C MET A 170 -18.06 17.02 -14.51
N ALA A 171 -17.24 16.20 -15.16
CA ALA A 171 -17.04 16.24 -16.61
C ALA A 171 -18.07 15.42 -17.40
N SER A 172 -18.90 14.62 -16.72
CA SER A 172 -19.85 13.70 -17.37
C SER A 172 -21.11 14.40 -17.88
N GLU A 173 -21.77 13.80 -18.87
CA GLU A 173 -23.09 14.24 -19.37
C GLU A 173 -24.16 14.26 -18.27
N GLN A 174 -24.04 13.39 -17.26
CA GLN A 174 -24.95 13.37 -16.12
C GLN A 174 -24.92 14.70 -15.36
N PHE A 175 -23.74 15.30 -15.22
CA PHE A 175 -23.62 16.62 -14.60
C PHE A 175 -24.36 17.69 -15.40
N CYS A 176 -24.18 17.72 -16.73
CA CYS A 176 -24.88 18.63 -17.63
C CYS A 176 -26.40 18.47 -17.53
N HIS A 177 -26.90 17.22 -17.49
CA HIS A 177 -28.32 16.92 -17.36
C HIS A 177 -28.90 17.37 -16.01
N LEU A 178 -28.20 17.10 -14.91
CA LEU A 178 -28.63 17.54 -13.57
C LEU A 178 -28.65 19.07 -13.46
N LYS A 179 -27.66 19.74 -14.07
CA LYS A 179 -27.61 21.20 -14.13
C LYS A 179 -28.70 21.79 -15.03
N ALA A 180 -29.01 21.16 -16.16
CA ALA A 180 -30.12 21.55 -17.04
C ALA A 180 -31.48 21.43 -16.36
N ARG A 181 -31.62 20.51 -15.38
CA ARG A 181 -32.80 20.40 -14.50
C ARG A 181 -32.86 21.47 -13.40
N GLY A 182 -31.93 22.42 -13.36
CA GLY A 182 -31.91 23.51 -12.38
C GLY A 182 -31.42 23.11 -10.98
N LEU A 183 -30.80 21.93 -10.81
CA LEU A 183 -30.28 21.52 -9.51
C LEU A 183 -29.03 22.33 -9.15
N GLY A 184 -28.98 22.80 -7.89
CA GLY A 184 -27.81 23.51 -7.35
C GLY A 184 -26.61 22.59 -7.14
N MET A 185 -25.39 23.17 -7.14
CA MET A 185 -24.14 22.40 -6.98
C MET A 185 -24.11 21.58 -5.69
N VAL A 186 -24.60 22.15 -4.57
CA VAL A 186 -24.66 21.46 -3.27
C VAL A 186 -25.52 20.19 -3.38
N THR A 187 -26.70 20.31 -3.98
CA THR A 187 -27.62 19.18 -4.20
C THR A 187 -27.00 18.14 -5.12
N ILE A 188 -26.32 18.55 -6.19
CA ILE A 188 -25.63 17.63 -7.10
C ILE A 188 -24.53 16.87 -6.35
N LEU A 189 -23.67 17.57 -5.61
CA LEU A 189 -22.57 16.95 -4.87
C LEU A 189 -23.07 16.00 -3.78
N HIS A 190 -23.98 16.45 -2.91
CA HIS A 190 -24.44 15.66 -1.76
C HIS A 190 -25.45 14.56 -2.12
N CYS A 191 -26.42 14.83 -2.99
CA CYS A 191 -27.49 13.86 -3.26
C CYS A 191 -27.15 12.92 -4.42
N HIS A 192 -26.35 13.37 -5.41
CA HIS A 192 -26.08 12.56 -6.61
C HIS A 192 -24.66 11.99 -6.64
N PHE A 193 -23.63 12.76 -6.28
CA PHE A 193 -22.23 12.30 -6.42
C PHE A 193 -21.68 11.62 -5.16
N LEU A 194 -22.04 12.10 -3.96
CA LEU A 194 -21.57 11.55 -2.69
C LEU A 194 -21.81 10.04 -2.54
N PRO A 195 -22.97 9.46 -2.91
CA PRO A 195 -23.18 8.01 -2.84
C PRO A 195 -22.17 7.22 -3.69
N SER A 196 -21.81 7.73 -4.88
CA SER A 196 -20.78 7.12 -5.72
C SER A 196 -19.39 7.25 -5.11
N LEU A 197 -19.08 8.41 -4.53
CA LEU A 197 -17.79 8.65 -3.88
C LEU A 197 -17.60 7.78 -2.63
N LEU A 198 -18.65 7.53 -1.85
CA LEU A 198 -18.60 6.64 -0.69
C LEU A 198 -18.29 5.20 -1.10
N LEU A 199 -18.85 4.72 -2.21
CA LEU A 199 -18.54 3.39 -2.73
C LEU A 199 -17.08 3.30 -3.20
N ASP A 200 -16.60 4.32 -3.90
CA ASP A 200 -15.20 4.38 -4.35
C ASP A 200 -14.23 4.55 -3.17
N LEU A 201 -14.64 5.20 -2.08
CA LEU A 201 -13.92 5.28 -0.82
C LEU A 201 -13.73 3.88 -0.21
N VAL A 202 -14.79 3.07 -0.13
CA VAL A 202 -14.70 1.69 0.41
C VAL A 202 -13.79 0.82 -0.48
N ARG A 203 -13.96 0.89 -1.80
CA ARG A 203 -13.15 0.12 -2.76
C ARG A 203 -11.68 0.49 -2.70
N THR A 204 -11.37 1.79 -2.67
CA THR A 204 -10.01 2.30 -2.56
C THR A 204 -9.43 2.01 -1.17
N GLY A 205 -10.27 2.05 -0.14
CA GLY A 205 -9.93 1.74 1.24
C GLY A 205 -9.25 0.38 1.39
N ARG A 206 -9.71 -0.62 0.63
CA ARG A 206 -9.13 -1.98 0.60
C ARG A 206 -7.64 -1.99 0.21
N ALA A 207 -7.23 -1.09 -0.68
CA ALA A 207 -5.82 -0.96 -1.06
C ALA A 207 -5.00 -0.14 -0.05
N THR A 208 -5.65 0.78 0.69
CA THR A 208 -4.96 1.64 1.66
C THR A 208 -4.63 0.92 2.98
N LEU A 209 -5.48 0.01 3.46
CA LEU A 209 -5.28 -0.63 4.76
C LEU A 209 -4.01 -1.50 4.88
N PRO A 210 -3.64 -2.34 3.89
CA PRO A 210 -2.35 -3.04 3.91
C PRO A 210 -1.15 -2.10 4.01
N LEU A 211 -1.22 -0.94 3.36
CA LEU A 211 -0.16 0.06 3.41
C LEU A 211 -0.10 0.73 4.79
N LEU A 212 -1.26 1.06 5.39
CA LEU A 212 -1.31 1.60 6.75
C LEU A 212 -0.81 0.61 7.80
N LEU A 213 -1.06 -0.69 7.63
CA LEU A 213 -0.47 -1.73 8.48
C LEU A 213 1.06 -1.77 8.36
N GLY A 214 1.60 -1.55 7.17
CA GLY A 214 3.05 -1.39 6.98
C GLY A 214 3.60 -0.12 7.62
N PHE A 215 2.87 0.99 7.47
CA PHE A 215 3.27 2.29 8.00
C PHE A 215 3.15 2.37 9.52
N SER A 216 2.28 1.56 10.14
CA SER A 216 2.16 1.54 11.60
C SER A 216 3.44 1.02 12.27
N VAL A 217 4.24 0.18 11.61
CA VAL A 217 5.50 -0.34 12.17
C VAL A 217 6.47 0.79 12.57
N PRO A 218 6.95 1.65 11.65
CA PRO A 218 7.81 2.78 12.01
C PRO A 218 7.10 3.85 12.84
N VAL A 219 5.81 4.12 12.60
CA VAL A 219 5.08 5.16 13.35
C VAL A 219 4.94 4.77 14.82
N GLU A 220 4.48 3.56 15.11
CA GLU A 220 4.33 3.07 16.48
C GLU A 220 5.69 2.94 17.17
N HIS A 221 6.72 2.48 16.46
CA HIS A 221 8.08 2.37 17.01
C HIS A 221 8.67 3.74 17.38
N ILE A 222 8.59 4.74 16.48
CA ILE A 222 9.13 6.09 16.71
C ILE A 222 8.36 6.79 17.83
N LEU A 223 7.04 6.61 17.90
CA LEU A 223 6.18 7.25 18.90
C LEU A 223 6.10 6.47 20.23
N GLY A 224 6.76 5.31 20.33
CA GLY A 224 6.71 4.47 21.53
C GLY A 224 5.32 3.89 21.84
N PHE A 225 4.49 3.68 20.82
CA PHE A 225 3.15 3.12 20.98
C PHE A 225 3.24 1.59 21.14
N ASP A 226 2.62 1.05 22.20
CA ASP A 226 2.65 -0.38 22.51
C ASP A 226 1.65 -1.20 21.67
N GLY A 227 1.81 -1.11 20.35
CA GLY A 227 1.06 -1.89 19.37
C GLY A 227 1.88 -3.02 18.74
N LEU A 228 1.25 -3.77 17.86
CA LEU A 228 1.85 -4.82 17.05
C LEU A 228 2.93 -4.28 16.11
N GLY A 229 2.75 -3.06 15.61
CA GLY A 229 3.71 -2.36 14.76
C GLY A 229 4.95 -1.96 15.55
N GLY A 230 4.77 -1.35 16.72
CA GLY A 230 5.86 -0.96 17.62
C GLY A 230 6.66 -2.19 18.07
N PHE A 231 5.95 -3.27 18.42
CA PHE A 231 6.56 -4.57 18.71
C PHE A 231 7.38 -5.11 17.54
N SER A 232 6.80 -5.16 16.34
CA SER A 232 7.49 -5.64 15.13
C SER A 232 8.74 -4.81 14.84
N GLY A 233 8.66 -3.49 14.98
CA GLY A 233 9.79 -2.58 14.82
C GLY A 233 10.90 -2.85 15.84
N GLN A 234 10.55 -3.08 17.10
CA GLN A 234 11.51 -3.46 18.13
C GLN A 234 12.19 -4.79 17.80
N MET A 235 11.44 -5.81 17.38
CA MET A 235 12.00 -7.12 17.01
C MET A 235 12.94 -7.00 15.78
N LEU A 236 12.59 -6.14 14.82
CA LEU A 236 13.44 -5.87 13.66
C LEU A 236 14.74 -5.14 14.05
N SER A 237 14.69 -4.24 15.03
CA SER A 237 15.87 -3.53 15.52
C SER A 237 16.78 -4.39 16.38
N THR A 238 16.24 -5.24 17.25
CA THR A 238 17.07 -6.06 18.16
C THR A 238 17.55 -7.36 17.52
N GLN A 239 16.88 -7.86 16.47
CA GLN A 239 17.16 -9.17 15.84
C GLN A 239 17.07 -10.39 16.79
N GLU A 240 16.66 -10.20 18.04
CA GLU A 240 16.78 -11.20 19.11
C GLU A 240 15.65 -12.25 19.12
N TYR A 241 14.59 -12.09 18.32
CA TYR A 241 13.40 -12.94 18.39
C TYR A 241 12.87 -13.40 17.01
N PRO A 242 13.59 -14.28 16.30
CA PRO A 242 13.19 -14.76 14.97
C PRO A 242 11.82 -15.45 14.94
N LYS A 243 11.32 -15.95 16.08
CA LYS A 243 9.99 -16.59 16.20
C LYS A 243 8.83 -15.59 16.45
N ALA A 244 9.12 -14.43 17.02
CA ALA A 244 8.12 -13.44 17.40
C ALA A 244 7.65 -12.58 16.22
N LEU A 245 8.54 -12.28 15.28
CA LEU A 245 8.21 -11.48 14.11
C LEU A 245 7.20 -12.18 13.18
N PRO A 246 7.36 -13.47 12.82
CA PRO A 246 6.34 -14.23 12.08
C PRO A 246 4.98 -14.25 12.78
N ALA A 247 4.97 -14.28 14.12
CA ALA A 247 3.76 -14.19 14.94
C ALA A 247 2.97 -12.92 14.66
N ALA A 248 3.68 -11.80 14.72
CA ALA A 248 3.11 -10.48 14.50
C ALA A 248 2.61 -10.32 13.07
N LEU A 249 3.36 -10.79 12.09
CA LEU A 249 2.97 -10.78 10.68
C LEU A 249 1.72 -11.63 10.41
N TYR A 250 1.62 -12.79 11.04
CA TYR A 250 0.44 -13.64 10.95
C TYR A 250 -0.81 -12.97 11.53
N LEU A 251 -0.69 -12.34 12.71
CA LEU A 251 -1.77 -11.55 13.31
C LEU A 251 -2.16 -10.35 12.42
N GLY A 252 -1.18 -9.68 11.81
CA GLY A 252 -1.42 -8.63 10.82
C GLY A 252 -2.24 -9.13 9.62
N GLY A 253 -1.98 -10.35 9.14
CA GLY A 253 -2.79 -10.98 8.10
C GLY A 253 -4.26 -11.19 8.50
N TRP A 254 -4.51 -11.61 9.75
CA TRP A 254 -5.87 -11.73 10.29
C TRP A 254 -6.58 -10.39 10.41
N MET A 255 -5.87 -9.34 10.82
CA MET A 255 -6.40 -7.97 10.86
C MET A 255 -6.85 -7.50 9.47
N LEU A 256 -6.03 -7.74 8.43
CA LEU A 256 -6.38 -7.44 7.05
C LEU A 256 -7.63 -8.20 6.58
N LEU A 257 -7.71 -9.49 6.91
CA LEU A 257 -8.88 -10.30 6.58
C LEU A 257 -10.15 -9.74 7.22
N LEU A 258 -10.07 -9.34 8.50
CA LEU A 258 -11.18 -8.73 9.21
C LEU A 258 -11.62 -7.41 8.55
N TRP A 259 -10.69 -6.50 8.25
CA TRP A 259 -11.05 -5.25 7.56
C TRP A 259 -11.67 -5.49 6.18
N PHE A 260 -11.12 -6.43 5.39
CA PHE A 260 -11.66 -6.74 4.06
C PHE A 260 -13.03 -7.38 4.13
N PHE A 261 -13.29 -8.19 5.15
CA PHE A 261 -14.62 -8.68 5.43
C PHE A 261 -15.58 -7.53 5.73
N LEU A 262 -15.22 -6.61 6.64
CA LEU A 262 -16.04 -5.46 7.02
C LEU A 262 -16.35 -4.56 5.81
N MET A 263 -15.33 -4.21 5.02
CA MET A 263 -15.52 -3.44 3.78
C MET A 263 -16.39 -4.16 2.76
N GLY A 264 -16.20 -5.48 2.61
CA GLY A 264 -17.02 -6.30 1.73
C GLY A 264 -18.50 -6.31 2.11
N GLN A 265 -18.84 -6.22 3.41
CA GLN A 265 -20.23 -6.08 3.85
C GLN A 265 -20.83 -4.74 3.42
N VAL A 266 -20.05 -3.66 3.49
CA VAL A 266 -20.49 -2.33 3.03
C VAL A 266 -20.70 -2.32 1.51
N GLU A 267 -19.78 -2.90 0.74
CA GLU A 267 -19.91 -3.02 -0.73
C GLU A 267 -21.15 -3.81 -1.15
N ARG A 268 -21.49 -4.89 -0.44
CA ARG A 268 -22.68 -5.72 -0.73
C ARG A 268 -24.00 -5.00 -0.47
N ARG A 269 -24.02 -4.08 0.50
CA ARG A 269 -25.20 -3.28 0.85
C ARG A 269 -25.36 -2.07 -0.06
N ALA A 270 -24.29 -1.62 -0.70
CA ALA A 270 -24.36 -0.52 -1.64
C ALA A 270 -25.22 -0.93 -2.85
N PRO A 271 -26.17 -0.07 -3.30
CA PRO A 271 -26.93 -0.34 -4.51
C PRO A 271 -25.96 -0.54 -5.67
N ALA A 272 -26.28 -1.47 -6.57
CA ALA A 272 -25.47 -1.76 -7.75
C ALA A 272 -25.19 -0.46 -8.50
N SER A 273 -24.01 0.12 -8.28
CA SER A 273 -23.65 1.38 -8.90
C SER A 273 -23.63 1.14 -10.40
N ARG A 274 -24.34 1.96 -11.17
CA ARG A 274 -24.10 2.05 -12.62
C ARG A 274 -22.59 2.19 -12.80
N ILE A 275 -21.98 1.23 -13.48
CA ILE A 275 -20.59 1.30 -13.89
C ILE A 275 -20.52 2.56 -14.74
N LEU A 276 -19.99 3.65 -14.16
CA LEU A 276 -19.74 4.86 -14.92
C LEU A 276 -18.73 4.46 -15.98
N PRO A 277 -18.99 4.73 -17.27
CA PRO A 277 -18.04 4.47 -18.32
C PRO A 277 -16.71 5.10 -17.91
N THR A 278 -15.63 4.33 -18.03
CA THR A 278 -14.28 4.86 -17.94
C THR A 278 -14.14 5.88 -19.06
N TYR A 279 -14.37 7.16 -18.75
CA TYR A 279 -14.06 8.22 -19.67
C TYR A 279 -12.53 8.17 -19.85
N PRO A 280 -12.02 8.17 -21.09
CA PRO A 280 -10.60 8.32 -21.29
C PRO A 280 -10.20 9.63 -20.60
N GLU A 281 -9.32 9.56 -19.59
CA GLU A 281 -8.53 10.75 -19.25
C GLU A 281 -7.98 11.23 -20.59
N GLY A 282 -8.30 12.47 -20.99
CA GLY A 282 -7.88 12.95 -22.31
C GLY A 282 -6.42 12.61 -22.52
N GLU A 283 -6.12 11.81 -23.55
CA GLU A 283 -4.85 11.10 -23.75
C GLU A 283 -3.64 12.04 -23.55
N ALA A 284 -3.79 13.29 -24.02
CA ALA A 284 -2.84 14.38 -23.83
C ALA A 284 -2.44 14.64 -22.36
N ARG A 285 -3.37 14.55 -21.40
CA ARG A 285 -3.08 14.77 -19.96
C ARG A 285 -2.27 13.64 -19.36
N ALA A 286 -2.55 12.40 -19.75
CA ALA A 286 -1.77 11.25 -19.30
C ALA A 286 -0.32 11.37 -19.79
N TRP A 287 -0.14 11.78 -21.06
CA TRP A 287 1.16 12.07 -21.65
C TRP A 287 1.90 13.22 -20.96
N ILE A 288 1.23 14.35 -20.65
CA ILE A 288 1.88 15.45 -19.92
C ILE A 288 2.37 14.98 -18.54
N CYS A 289 1.56 14.21 -17.81
CA CYS A 289 1.98 13.65 -16.52
C CYS A 289 3.16 12.69 -16.70
N ALA A 290 3.12 11.83 -17.71
CA ALA A 290 4.19 10.87 -18.00
C ALA A 290 5.51 11.57 -18.37
N ILE A 291 5.45 12.60 -19.22
CA ILE A 291 6.62 13.42 -19.57
C ILE A 291 7.17 14.12 -18.33
N GLY A 292 6.30 14.71 -17.50
CA GLY A 292 6.71 15.29 -16.22
C GLY A 292 7.42 14.26 -15.31
N GLY A 293 6.86 13.05 -15.20
CA GLY A 293 7.49 11.94 -14.48
C GLY A 293 8.84 11.53 -15.07
N ALA A 294 8.96 11.44 -16.40
CA ALA A 294 10.20 11.11 -17.08
C ALA A 294 11.28 12.18 -16.87
N VAL A 295 10.92 13.46 -16.98
CA VAL A 295 11.82 14.59 -16.70
C VAL A 295 12.27 14.57 -15.24
N MET A 296 11.38 14.27 -14.30
CA MET A 296 11.74 14.10 -12.88
C MET A 296 12.70 12.93 -12.67
N VAL A 297 12.45 11.76 -13.28
CA VAL A 297 13.36 10.61 -13.21
C VAL A 297 14.74 10.98 -13.76
N LEU A 298 14.80 11.61 -14.93
CA LEU A 298 16.07 12.05 -15.52
C LEU A 298 16.79 13.08 -14.64
N GLY A 299 16.06 14.05 -14.11
CA GLY A 299 16.58 15.03 -13.16
C GLY A 299 17.18 14.36 -11.92
N LEU A 300 16.46 13.42 -11.32
CA LEU A 300 16.92 12.64 -10.16
C LEU A 300 18.09 11.72 -10.49
N LEU A 301 18.19 11.17 -11.71
CA LEU A 301 19.36 10.38 -12.13
C LEU A 301 20.60 11.25 -12.30
N VAL A 302 20.43 12.48 -12.76
CA VAL A 302 21.50 13.42 -13.08
C VAL A 302 21.96 14.20 -11.83
N LEU A 303 21.08 14.47 -10.88
CA LEU A 303 21.33 15.28 -9.68
C LEU A 303 22.65 14.96 -8.92
N PRO A 304 23.04 13.68 -8.69
CA PRO A 304 24.28 13.35 -7.97
C PRO A 304 25.54 13.77 -8.71
N TYR A 305 25.47 13.89 -10.03
CA TYR A 305 26.61 14.22 -10.87
C TYR A 305 26.91 15.72 -10.86
N TRP A 306 25.94 16.55 -10.46
CA TRP A 306 26.08 18.01 -10.42
C TRP A 306 26.42 18.56 -9.04
N MET A 307 26.35 17.74 -7.99
CA MET A 307 26.63 18.17 -6.63
C MET A 307 28.02 17.67 -6.19
N PRO A 308 29.01 18.56 -6.04
CA PRO A 308 30.37 18.18 -5.63
C PRO A 308 30.41 17.75 -4.15
N GLY A 309 31.27 16.78 -3.81
CA GLY A 309 31.59 16.41 -2.43
C GLY A 309 31.56 14.89 -2.13
N GLU A 310 32.32 14.47 -1.13
CA GLU A 310 32.43 13.06 -0.70
C GLU A 310 31.09 12.48 -0.20
N ALA A 311 30.33 13.29 0.54
CA ALA A 311 28.97 12.94 0.97
C ALA A 311 28.05 12.58 -0.21
N MET A 312 28.30 13.18 -1.39
CA MET A 312 27.48 12.95 -2.58
C MET A 312 27.93 11.76 -3.40
N ALA A 313 29.22 11.42 -3.39
CA ALA A 313 29.70 10.13 -3.89
C ALA A 313 29.07 8.98 -3.08
N ALA A 314 29.00 9.11 -1.76
CA ALA A 314 28.30 8.16 -0.90
C ALA A 314 26.80 8.09 -1.24
N ALA A 315 26.11 9.23 -1.33
CA ALA A 315 24.69 9.28 -1.70
C ALA A 315 24.40 8.65 -3.07
N ARG A 316 25.27 8.88 -4.07
CA ARG A 316 25.16 8.28 -5.42
C ARG A 316 25.18 6.76 -5.37
N SER A 317 26.08 6.18 -4.58
CA SER A 317 26.17 4.71 -4.43
C SER A 317 24.90 4.13 -3.81
N VAL A 318 24.30 4.85 -2.85
CA VAL A 318 23.02 4.48 -2.24
C VAL A 318 21.89 4.50 -3.25
N TRP A 319 21.79 5.59 -4.03
CA TRP A 319 20.71 5.76 -5.00
C TRP A 319 20.69 4.64 -6.02
N TRP A 320 21.84 4.35 -6.64
CA TRP A 320 21.89 3.34 -7.69
C TRP A 320 21.62 1.94 -7.15
N ARG A 321 22.15 1.61 -5.96
CA ARG A 321 21.93 0.31 -5.33
C ARG A 321 20.45 0.07 -5.03
N GLU A 322 19.77 1.01 -4.38
CA GLU A 322 18.35 0.87 -4.02
C GLU A 322 17.46 0.75 -5.26
N LEU A 323 17.68 1.60 -6.27
CA LEU A 323 16.92 1.56 -7.51
C LEU A 323 17.14 0.26 -8.27
N TRP A 324 18.39 -0.19 -8.38
CA TRP A 324 18.73 -1.43 -9.05
C TRP A 324 18.12 -2.65 -8.35
N PHE A 325 18.19 -2.67 -7.02
CA PHE A 325 17.61 -3.73 -6.22
C PHE A 325 16.08 -3.78 -6.38
N VAL A 326 15.39 -2.64 -6.26
CA VAL A 326 13.95 -2.57 -6.50
C VAL A 326 13.59 -2.99 -7.93
N PHE A 327 14.38 -2.59 -8.92
CA PHE A 327 14.19 -3.03 -10.30
C PHE A 327 14.28 -4.55 -10.44
N GLN A 328 15.27 -5.20 -9.82
CA GLN A 328 15.41 -6.65 -9.82
C GLN A 328 14.21 -7.35 -9.17
N VAL A 329 13.75 -6.87 -8.00
CA VAL A 329 12.59 -7.41 -7.31
C VAL A 329 11.33 -7.28 -8.18
N VAL A 330 11.13 -6.14 -8.84
CA VAL A 330 10.00 -5.95 -9.76
C VAL A 330 10.10 -6.84 -10.99
N LEU A 331 11.30 -7.02 -11.54
CA LEU A 331 11.51 -7.93 -12.67
C LEU A 331 11.10 -9.37 -12.29
N VAL A 332 11.52 -9.85 -11.12
CA VAL A 332 11.12 -11.16 -10.60
C VAL A 332 9.60 -11.22 -10.42
N ALA A 333 8.98 -10.18 -9.83
CA ALA A 333 7.54 -10.10 -9.64
C ALA A 333 6.77 -10.13 -10.97
N VAL A 334 7.25 -9.41 -11.99
CA VAL A 334 6.69 -9.43 -13.36
C VAL A 334 6.78 -10.84 -13.96
N VAL A 335 7.93 -11.51 -13.83
CA VAL A 335 8.11 -12.88 -14.30
C VAL A 335 7.14 -13.83 -13.60
N VAL A 336 6.99 -13.73 -12.28
CA VAL A 336 6.03 -14.53 -11.50
C VAL A 336 4.59 -14.30 -11.98
N VAL A 337 4.20 -13.04 -12.17
CA VAL A 337 2.88 -12.66 -12.68
C VAL A 337 2.64 -13.27 -14.06
N LEU A 338 3.60 -13.13 -14.99
CA LEU A 338 3.49 -13.67 -16.35
C LEU A 338 3.43 -15.20 -16.38
N ILE A 339 4.23 -15.90 -15.56
CA ILE A 339 4.22 -17.36 -15.46
C ILE A 339 2.93 -17.85 -14.80
N SER A 340 2.37 -17.11 -13.85
CA SER A 340 1.11 -17.47 -13.21
C SER A 340 -0.08 -17.42 -14.17
N MET A 341 -0.05 -16.51 -15.15
CA MET A 341 -1.21 -16.21 -15.99
C MET A 341 -1.75 -17.41 -16.82
N PRO A 342 -0.92 -18.23 -17.52
CA PRO A 342 -1.39 -19.43 -18.23
C PRO A 342 -1.95 -20.52 -17.30
N LEU A 343 -1.33 -20.71 -16.12
CA LEU A 343 -1.78 -21.68 -15.13
C LEU A 343 -3.22 -21.36 -14.67
N TRP A 344 -3.58 -20.08 -14.63
CA TRP A 344 -4.87 -19.61 -14.16
C TRP A 344 -5.96 -19.77 -15.22
N GLN A 345 -5.64 -19.58 -16.50
CA GLN A 345 -6.57 -19.84 -17.60
C GLN A 345 -6.95 -21.32 -17.71
N GLY A 346 -6.00 -22.22 -17.43
CA GLY A 346 -6.28 -23.66 -17.31
C GLY A 346 -7.20 -23.96 -16.13
N TRP A 347 -7.08 -23.23 -15.02
CA TRP A 347 -7.84 -23.45 -13.80
C TRP A 347 -9.30 -22.97 -13.88
N ASP A 348 -9.56 -21.85 -14.54
CA ASP A 348 -10.91 -21.31 -14.69
C ASP A 348 -11.84 -22.24 -15.50
N ARG A 349 -11.27 -23.08 -16.38
CA ARG A 349 -12.03 -24.12 -17.10
C ARG A 349 -12.57 -25.23 -16.18
N ILE A 350 -12.04 -25.37 -14.96
CA ILE A 350 -12.33 -26.49 -14.06
C ILE A 350 -13.43 -26.14 -13.04
N LYS A 351 -13.78 -24.86 -12.78
CA LYS A 351 -14.68 -24.50 -11.67
C LYS A 351 -15.58 -23.26 -11.85
N PRO A 352 -16.75 -23.38 -12.51
CA PRO A 352 -17.80 -22.37 -12.35
C PRO A 352 -18.64 -22.52 -11.06
N LYS A 353 -18.56 -23.62 -10.30
CA LYS A 353 -19.59 -23.99 -9.30
C LYS A 353 -19.30 -23.76 -7.80
N TRP A 354 -18.13 -23.27 -7.40
CA TRP A 354 -17.77 -23.14 -5.98
C TRP A 354 -17.61 -21.66 -5.56
N ASN A 355 -18.68 -20.87 -5.75
CA ASN A 355 -18.79 -19.51 -5.22
C ASN A 355 -19.26 -19.60 -3.76
N PHE A 356 -18.33 -19.85 -2.83
CA PHE A 356 -18.60 -19.60 -1.42
C PHE A 356 -18.65 -18.09 -1.20
N GLY A 357 -19.86 -17.56 -1.04
CA GLY A 357 -20.19 -16.14 -0.92
C GLY A 357 -19.72 -15.46 0.37
N LEU A 358 -18.68 -15.93 1.06
CA LEU A 358 -18.23 -15.30 2.30
C LEU A 358 -17.11 -14.28 2.08
N VAL A 359 -16.15 -14.52 1.19
CA VAL A 359 -15.15 -13.54 0.72
C VAL A 359 -14.67 -14.06 -0.64
N SER A 360 -14.51 -13.21 -1.67
CA SER A 360 -14.04 -13.71 -2.98
C SER A 360 -12.74 -14.52 -2.79
N PRO A 361 -12.60 -15.72 -3.36
CA PRO A 361 -11.39 -16.56 -3.22
C PRO A 361 -10.08 -15.81 -3.46
N ALA A 362 -10.10 -14.82 -4.36
CA ALA A 362 -8.98 -13.93 -4.66
C ALA A 362 -8.44 -13.16 -3.44
N VAL A 363 -9.28 -12.84 -2.45
CA VAL A 363 -8.90 -12.03 -1.29
C VAL A 363 -8.28 -12.91 -0.20
N ASN A 364 -8.77 -14.13 -0.02
CA ASN A 364 -8.13 -15.09 0.89
C ASN A 364 -6.78 -15.60 0.35
N GLU A 365 -6.67 -15.75 -0.98
CA GLU A 365 -5.44 -16.19 -1.66
C GLU A 365 -4.41 -15.07 -1.84
N ALA A 366 -4.83 -13.80 -1.93
CA ALA A 366 -3.92 -12.67 -2.05
C ALA A 366 -3.36 -12.15 -0.72
N VAL A 367 -4.00 -12.46 0.42
CA VAL A 367 -3.65 -11.84 1.72
C VAL A 367 -2.92 -12.80 2.65
N LEU A 368 -3.42 -14.03 2.83
CA LEU A 368 -2.84 -15.00 3.78
C LEU A 368 -1.51 -15.58 3.28
N LEU A 369 -1.41 -15.69 1.98
CA LEU A 369 -0.37 -16.40 1.25
C LEU A 369 0.98 -15.68 1.32
N PRO A 370 1.02 -14.35 1.17
CA PRO A 370 2.25 -13.59 1.31
C PRO A 370 2.58 -13.25 2.74
N THR A 371 1.61 -13.11 3.64
CA THR A 371 1.92 -12.93 5.06
C THR A 371 2.60 -14.19 5.63
N LEU A 372 2.18 -15.37 5.16
CA LEU A 372 2.86 -16.64 5.48
C LEU A 372 4.22 -16.75 4.79
N LEU A 373 4.33 -16.38 3.51
CA LEU A 373 5.60 -16.40 2.78
C LEU A 373 6.60 -15.36 3.29
N PHE A 374 6.14 -14.16 3.65
CA PHE A 374 6.95 -13.09 4.25
C PHE A 374 7.36 -13.43 5.68
N GLY A 375 6.48 -14.05 6.48
CA GLY A 375 6.85 -14.62 7.77
C GLY A 375 7.88 -15.75 7.66
N ALA A 376 7.81 -16.57 6.60
CA ALA A 376 8.77 -17.62 6.30
C ALA A 376 10.12 -17.08 5.78
N LEU A 377 10.10 -16.07 4.91
CA LEU A 377 11.30 -15.48 4.29
C LEU A 377 12.00 -14.46 5.20
N GLY A 378 11.23 -13.71 6.00
CA GLY A 378 11.75 -12.74 6.98
C GLY A 378 12.49 -13.39 8.16
N TRP A 379 12.42 -14.71 8.29
CA TRP A 379 13.25 -15.49 9.22
C TRP A 379 14.73 -15.47 8.81
N LEU A 380 15.05 -15.27 7.53
CA LEU A 380 16.34 -15.68 6.97
C LEU A 380 17.32 -14.54 6.65
N ASP A 381 16.91 -13.37 6.14
CA ASP A 381 17.79 -12.22 5.87
C ASP A 381 17.06 -10.97 5.30
N VAL A 382 17.68 -9.77 5.38
CA VAL A 382 17.15 -8.47 4.87
C VAL A 382 16.77 -8.48 3.38
N PRO A 383 17.61 -9.00 2.46
CA PRO A 383 17.26 -9.06 1.04
C PRO A 383 16.07 -10.00 0.79
N LEU A 384 15.88 -11.02 1.65
CA LEU A 384 14.75 -11.93 1.57
C LEU A 384 13.44 -11.27 2.04
N ALA A 385 13.49 -10.40 3.04
CA ALA A 385 12.34 -9.60 3.46
C ALA A 385 11.87 -8.68 2.32
N ALA A 386 12.80 -8.07 1.58
CA ALA A 386 12.47 -7.26 0.41
C ALA A 386 11.81 -8.05 -0.72
N VAL A 387 12.34 -9.24 -1.01
CA VAL A 387 11.75 -10.17 -1.98
C VAL A 387 10.35 -10.60 -1.52
N GLY A 388 10.17 -10.85 -0.22
CA GLY A 388 8.86 -11.13 0.37
C GLY A 388 7.87 -9.98 0.18
N ALA A 389 8.27 -8.73 0.45
CA ALA A 389 7.45 -7.55 0.18
C ALA A 389 7.10 -7.42 -1.31
N GLY A 390 8.07 -7.69 -2.18
CA GLY A 390 7.90 -7.82 -3.64
C GLY A 390 6.81 -8.82 -4.02
N MET A 391 6.86 -10.01 -3.44
CA MET A 391 5.88 -11.06 -3.68
C MET A 391 4.49 -10.69 -3.16
N VAL A 392 4.39 -10.10 -1.96
CA VAL A 392 3.11 -9.62 -1.39
C VAL A 392 2.42 -8.64 -2.34
N LEU A 393 3.15 -7.59 -2.74
CA LEU A 393 2.59 -6.54 -3.57
C LEU A 393 2.31 -7.01 -5.02
N SER A 394 2.98 -8.07 -5.49
CA SER A 394 2.73 -8.68 -6.79
C SER A 394 1.34 -9.28 -6.96
N LEU A 395 0.67 -9.62 -5.86
CA LEU A 395 -0.69 -10.20 -5.91
C LEU A 395 -1.75 -9.20 -6.30
N GLY A 396 -1.58 -7.92 -5.94
CA GLY A 396 -2.44 -6.86 -6.47
C GLY A 396 -2.34 -6.77 -7.99
N GLY A 397 -1.12 -6.89 -8.53
CA GLY A 397 -0.86 -6.95 -9.97
C GLY A 397 -1.47 -8.18 -10.63
N MET A 398 -1.27 -9.36 -10.05
CA MET A 398 -1.86 -10.61 -10.53
C MET A 398 -3.39 -10.54 -10.59
N ALA A 399 -4.05 -10.03 -9.53
CA ALA A 399 -5.50 -9.91 -9.49
C ALA A 399 -6.03 -8.96 -10.56
N LEU A 400 -5.38 -7.80 -10.74
CA LEU A 400 -5.73 -6.82 -11.76
C LEU A 400 -5.56 -7.40 -13.18
N LEU A 401 -4.39 -7.96 -13.47
CA LEU A 401 -4.08 -8.51 -14.79
C LEU A 401 -4.96 -9.73 -15.09
N ARG A 402 -5.32 -10.54 -14.09
CA ARG A 402 -6.31 -11.63 -14.25
C ARG A 402 -7.66 -11.07 -14.65
N ALA A 403 -8.15 -10.03 -13.98
CA ALA A 403 -9.45 -9.44 -14.28
C ALA A 403 -9.49 -8.91 -15.72
N GLN A 404 -8.45 -8.19 -16.13
CA GLN A 404 -8.32 -7.69 -17.51
C GLN A 404 -8.16 -8.81 -18.53
N ALA A 405 -7.35 -9.83 -18.21
CA ALA A 405 -7.16 -10.99 -19.09
C ALA A 405 -8.47 -11.74 -19.32
N ARG A 406 -9.28 -11.92 -18.26
CA ARG A 406 -10.61 -12.52 -18.36
C ARG A 406 -11.52 -11.68 -19.25
N GLU A 407 -11.57 -10.38 -19.02
CA GLU A 407 -12.37 -9.46 -19.83
C GLU A 407 -11.97 -9.55 -21.32
N LEU A 408 -10.67 -9.44 -21.62
CA LEU A 408 -10.13 -9.54 -22.98
C LEU A 408 -10.42 -10.91 -23.61
N SER A 409 -10.35 -11.99 -22.83
CA SER A 409 -10.58 -13.36 -23.32
C SER A 409 -12.03 -13.63 -23.75
N THR A 410 -12.98 -12.82 -23.26
CA THR A 410 -14.40 -12.88 -23.61
C THR A 410 -14.78 -11.97 -24.79
N ARG A 411 -13.82 -11.24 -25.37
CA ARG A 411 -14.09 -10.34 -26.49
C ARG A 411 -14.15 -11.09 -27.82
N ARG A 412 -15.01 -10.61 -28.72
CA ARG A 412 -15.22 -11.17 -30.08
C ARG A 412 -13.93 -11.35 -30.88
N MET A 413 -12.92 -10.49 -30.69
CA MET A 413 -11.63 -10.64 -31.38
C MET A 413 -10.90 -11.95 -31.02
N VAL A 414 -10.98 -12.36 -29.76
CA VAL A 414 -10.35 -13.61 -29.29
C VAL A 414 -11.15 -14.81 -29.79
N GLU A 415 -12.48 -14.69 -29.82
CA GLU A 415 -13.36 -15.73 -30.38
C GLU A 415 -13.14 -15.90 -31.89
N ALA A 416 -13.04 -14.80 -32.64
CA ALA A 416 -12.74 -14.82 -34.07
C ALA A 416 -11.38 -15.48 -34.35
N SER A 417 -10.37 -15.15 -33.56
CA SER A 417 -9.03 -15.75 -33.70
C SER A 417 -9.03 -17.25 -33.41
N ARG A 418 -9.84 -17.70 -32.44
CA ARG A 418 -10.08 -19.14 -32.21
C ARG A 418 -10.80 -19.80 -33.39
N MET A 419 -11.77 -19.13 -34.00
CA MET A 419 -12.47 -19.64 -35.19
C MET A 419 -11.54 -19.74 -36.40
N LEU A 420 -10.53 -18.87 -36.50
CA LEU A 420 -9.47 -18.93 -37.51
C LEU A 420 -8.41 -20.01 -37.24
N GLY A 421 -8.57 -20.82 -36.18
CA GLY A 421 -7.67 -21.93 -35.85
C GLY A 421 -6.40 -21.50 -35.10
N GLU A 422 -6.33 -20.27 -34.56
CA GLU A 422 -5.18 -19.84 -33.78
C GLU A 422 -5.06 -20.64 -32.47
N ASN A 423 -3.86 -21.14 -32.19
CA ASN A 423 -3.59 -21.91 -30.98
C ASN A 423 -3.52 -20.99 -29.73
N THR A 424 -3.71 -21.56 -28.54
CA THR A 424 -3.70 -20.80 -27.27
C THR A 424 -2.45 -19.92 -27.08
N PRO A 425 -1.22 -20.39 -27.39
CA PRO A 425 -0.02 -19.56 -27.29
C PRO A 425 -0.01 -18.37 -28.26
N GLY A 426 -0.50 -18.56 -29.50
CA GLY A 426 -0.67 -17.48 -30.47
C GLY A 426 -1.64 -16.42 -29.96
N ILE A 427 -2.80 -16.86 -29.44
CA ILE A 427 -3.80 -15.95 -28.87
C ILE A 427 -3.25 -15.17 -27.67
N LEU A 428 -2.50 -15.85 -26.80
CA LEU A 428 -1.88 -15.23 -25.65
C LEU A 428 -0.87 -14.16 -26.08
N LYS A 429 -0.02 -14.45 -27.07
CA LYS A 429 1.03 -13.54 -27.53
C LYS A 429 0.49 -12.36 -28.34
N HIS A 430 -0.35 -12.62 -29.35
CA HIS A 430 -0.79 -11.61 -30.31
C HIS A 430 -1.92 -10.72 -29.76
N HIS A 431 -2.83 -11.29 -28.98
CA HIS A 431 -3.96 -10.55 -28.43
C HIS A 431 -3.71 -10.19 -26.98
N LEU A 432 -3.67 -11.15 -26.05
CA LEU A 432 -3.66 -10.83 -24.62
C LEU A 432 -2.42 -10.05 -24.17
N LEU A 433 -1.21 -10.53 -24.47
CA LEU A 433 0.03 -9.92 -23.96
C LEU A 433 0.19 -8.50 -24.49
N ARG A 434 -0.13 -8.25 -25.76
CA ARG A 434 -0.06 -6.91 -26.37
C ARG A 434 -0.99 -5.91 -25.67
N PHE A 435 -2.22 -6.32 -25.34
CA PHE A 435 -3.17 -5.46 -24.63
C PHE A 435 -2.90 -5.36 -23.11
N LEU A 436 -2.25 -6.36 -22.52
CA LEU A 436 -1.88 -6.35 -21.10
C LEU A 436 -0.55 -5.63 -20.84
N LEU A 437 0.33 -5.48 -21.83
CA LEU A 437 1.67 -4.89 -21.66
C LEU A 437 1.62 -3.47 -21.07
N PRO A 438 0.73 -2.56 -21.50
CA PRO A 438 0.62 -1.26 -20.84
C PRO A 438 0.18 -1.42 -19.39
N SER A 439 -0.89 -2.17 -19.11
CA SER A 439 -1.33 -2.42 -17.72
C SER A 439 -0.23 -3.02 -16.83
N LEU A 440 0.58 -3.92 -17.39
CA LEU A 440 1.75 -4.51 -16.74
C LEU A 440 2.82 -3.45 -16.45
N GLY A 441 3.14 -2.59 -17.41
CA GLY A 441 4.10 -1.49 -17.22
C GLY A 441 3.62 -0.46 -16.18
N ASN A 442 2.34 -0.09 -16.22
CA ASN A 442 1.73 0.78 -15.22
C ASN A 442 1.77 0.15 -13.82
N TRP A 443 1.41 -1.14 -13.71
CA TRP A 443 1.52 -1.85 -12.44
C TRP A 443 2.98 -1.95 -11.96
N ALA A 444 3.92 -2.31 -12.84
CA ALA A 444 5.34 -2.46 -12.50
C ALA A 444 5.96 -1.16 -11.97
N LEU A 445 5.68 -0.01 -12.59
CA LEU A 445 6.21 1.28 -12.11
C LEU A 445 5.59 1.71 -10.78
N ARG A 446 4.28 1.49 -10.59
CA ARG A 446 3.62 1.74 -9.28
C ARG A 446 4.17 0.80 -8.20
N MET A 447 4.47 -0.43 -8.59
CA MET A 447 5.07 -1.44 -7.75
C MET A 447 6.50 -1.04 -7.33
N MET A 448 7.32 -0.54 -8.27
CA MET A 448 8.63 0.03 -7.94
C MET A 448 8.51 1.17 -6.93
N SER A 449 7.57 2.10 -7.14
CA SER A 449 7.31 3.19 -6.19
C SER A 449 6.94 2.68 -4.79
N ALA A 450 6.07 1.67 -4.70
CA ALA A 450 5.68 1.10 -3.41
C ALA A 450 6.85 0.38 -2.74
N LEU A 451 7.65 -0.38 -3.50
CA LEU A 451 8.81 -1.08 -2.98
C LEU A 451 9.90 -0.16 -2.46
N LEU A 452 10.15 0.99 -3.10
CA LEU A 452 11.10 1.97 -2.58
C LEU A 452 10.69 2.46 -1.19
N LEU A 453 9.39 2.70 -0.94
CA LEU A 453 8.89 3.05 0.39
C LEU A 453 9.09 1.91 1.39
N TRP A 454 8.77 0.68 1.00
CA TRP A 454 8.95 -0.49 1.86
C TRP A 454 10.42 -0.76 2.19
N MET A 455 11.34 -0.60 1.24
CA MET A 455 12.79 -0.67 1.46
C MET A 455 13.26 0.39 2.43
N CYS A 456 12.73 1.60 2.28
CA CYS A 456 13.01 2.67 3.21
C CYS A 456 12.60 2.33 4.66
N ILE A 457 11.45 1.66 4.83
CA ILE A 457 10.96 1.20 6.14
C ILE A 457 11.80 0.04 6.67
N ILE A 458 12.11 -0.95 5.83
CA ILE A 458 12.87 -2.14 6.25
C ILE A 458 14.29 -1.70 6.67
N HIS A 459 15.00 -0.96 5.82
CA HIS A 459 16.37 -0.54 6.12
C HIS A 459 16.49 0.42 7.30
N TRP A 460 15.42 1.15 7.65
CA TRP A 460 15.37 1.95 8.87
C TRP A 460 15.62 1.10 10.13
N PHE A 461 15.11 -0.14 10.17
CA PHE A 461 15.25 -1.00 11.35
C PHE A 461 16.56 -1.79 11.36
N PHE A 462 17.11 -2.12 10.19
CA PHE A 462 18.32 -2.95 10.06
C PHE A 462 19.64 -2.17 10.20
N SER A 463 19.63 -0.85 10.23
CA SER A 463 20.87 -0.05 10.25
C SER A 463 21.60 -0.04 11.59
N GLY A 464 21.00 -0.58 12.66
CA GLY A 464 21.54 -0.57 14.02
C GLY A 464 22.28 -1.84 14.46
N SER A 465 22.48 -2.83 13.58
CA SER A 465 22.87 -4.20 13.96
C SER A 465 24.32 -4.39 14.42
N GLY A 466 25.04 -3.35 14.84
CA GLY A 466 26.35 -3.43 15.52
C GLY A 466 27.55 -3.90 14.68
N ASP A 467 27.34 -4.72 13.66
CA ASP A 467 28.38 -5.27 12.79
C ASP A 467 28.75 -4.28 11.67
N GLY A 468 29.43 -3.18 12.03
CA GLY A 468 30.41 -2.42 11.22
C GLY A 468 30.17 -2.07 9.74
N GLY A 469 29.01 -2.36 9.18
CA GLY A 469 28.75 -2.41 7.75
C GLY A 469 27.29 -2.16 7.45
N ALA A 470 26.71 -1.13 8.08
CA ALA A 470 25.39 -0.65 7.70
C ALA A 470 25.39 -0.36 6.21
N ILE A 471 24.70 -1.20 5.43
CA ILE A 471 24.55 -1.00 3.98
C ILE A 471 23.94 0.40 3.82
N PRO A 472 24.64 1.34 3.17
CA PRO A 472 24.16 2.71 3.19
C PRO A 472 22.85 2.78 2.40
N SER A 473 21.77 3.20 3.04
CA SER A 473 20.42 3.19 2.47
C SER A 473 19.68 4.43 2.93
N TRP A 474 18.63 4.84 2.20
CA TRP A 474 17.84 6.00 2.63
C TRP A 474 17.17 5.78 3.99
N GLY A 475 16.69 4.56 4.24
CA GLY A 475 16.15 4.18 5.54
C GLY A 475 17.19 4.29 6.66
N ALA A 476 18.39 3.73 6.46
CA ALA A 476 19.48 3.80 7.42
C ALA A 476 19.94 5.24 7.68
N GLN A 477 20.04 6.07 6.63
CA GLN A 477 20.44 7.48 6.76
C GLN A 477 19.44 8.25 7.62
N MET A 478 18.14 8.08 7.38
CA MET A 478 17.13 8.73 8.22
C MET A 478 17.18 8.20 9.65
N ARG A 479 17.47 6.92 9.86
CA ARG A 479 17.59 6.34 11.20
C ARG A 479 18.75 6.96 11.97
N LEU A 480 19.92 7.06 11.37
CA LEU A 480 21.10 7.70 11.97
C LEU A 480 20.82 9.18 12.26
N ALA A 481 20.22 9.91 11.32
CA ALA A 481 19.86 11.31 11.52
C ALA A 481 18.70 11.53 12.51
N SER A 482 17.99 10.48 12.91
CA SER A 482 16.84 10.62 13.82
C SER A 482 17.24 10.94 15.25
N GLU A 483 18.48 10.62 15.64
CA GLU A 483 19.02 10.92 16.97
C GLU A 483 19.22 12.44 17.17
N GLU A 484 19.57 13.15 16.11
CA GLU A 484 19.82 14.60 16.09
C GLU A 484 18.68 15.39 15.41
N VAL A 485 17.50 14.78 15.23
CA VAL A 485 16.40 15.37 14.44
C VAL A 485 15.89 16.70 15.01
N PHE A 486 16.05 16.92 16.32
CA PHE A 486 15.68 18.15 17.00
C PHE A 486 16.75 19.24 16.93
N ASP A 487 17.98 18.90 16.52
CA ASP A 487 19.04 19.88 16.30
C ASP A 487 19.13 20.23 14.81
N ASP A 488 19.12 19.21 13.94
CA ASP A 488 19.03 19.37 12.49
C ASP A 488 17.98 18.45 11.85
N PRO A 489 16.74 18.92 11.63
CA PRO A 489 15.69 18.11 11.01
C PRO A 489 16.00 17.80 9.53
N ARG A 490 16.96 18.48 8.90
CA ARG A 490 17.27 18.31 7.48
C ARG A 490 17.85 16.92 7.20
N GLY A 491 18.58 16.34 8.15
CA GLY A 491 19.17 15.00 8.00
C GLY A 491 18.13 13.91 7.74
N VAL A 492 16.90 14.06 8.28
CA VAL A 492 15.78 13.14 8.03
C VAL A 492 14.92 13.62 6.85
N MET A 493 14.61 14.92 6.78
CA MET A 493 13.68 15.46 5.79
C MET A 493 14.20 15.39 4.36
N VAL A 494 15.51 15.59 4.14
CA VAL A 494 16.09 15.58 2.78
C VAL A 494 16.05 14.18 2.15
N PRO A 495 16.53 13.10 2.80
CA PRO A 495 16.37 11.75 2.26
C PRO A 495 14.90 11.38 2.06
N ALA A 496 14.01 11.73 2.99
CA ALA A 496 12.57 11.47 2.86
C ALA A 496 11.97 12.13 1.62
N LEU A 497 12.31 13.40 1.36
CA LEU A 497 11.85 14.14 0.19
C LEU A 497 12.39 13.52 -1.11
N LEU A 498 13.64 13.06 -1.12
CA LEU A 498 14.22 12.39 -2.29
C LEU A 498 13.49 11.07 -2.60
N VAL A 499 13.20 10.25 -1.59
CA VAL A 499 12.38 9.04 -1.77
C VAL A 499 10.99 9.42 -2.30
N ALA A 500 10.36 10.44 -1.73
CA ALA A 500 9.06 10.92 -2.17
C ALA A 500 9.07 11.37 -3.64
N LEU A 501 10.10 12.09 -4.07
CA LEU A 501 10.26 12.53 -5.47
C LEU A 501 10.46 11.36 -6.43
N TRP A 502 11.24 10.33 -6.04
CA TRP A 502 11.38 9.09 -6.80
C TRP A 502 10.06 8.33 -6.93
N CYS A 503 9.34 8.18 -5.82
CA CYS A 503 8.04 7.51 -5.82
C CYS A 503 7.03 8.30 -6.68
N LEU A 504 6.99 9.63 -6.57
CA LEU A 504 6.13 10.47 -7.40
C LEU A 504 6.48 10.36 -8.88
N SER A 505 7.77 10.42 -9.24
CA SER A 505 8.22 10.37 -10.63
C SER A 505 7.84 9.05 -11.29
N LEU A 506 7.99 7.93 -10.59
CA LEU A 506 7.59 6.60 -11.05
C LEU A 506 6.07 6.48 -11.20
N GLN A 507 5.29 7.02 -10.26
CA GLN A 507 3.82 7.02 -10.35
C GLN A 507 3.30 7.92 -11.48
N LEU A 508 3.98 9.01 -11.79
CA LEU A 508 3.64 9.86 -12.91
C LEU A 508 4.01 9.19 -14.23
N LEU A 509 5.20 8.60 -14.32
CA LEU A 509 5.69 7.86 -15.48
C LEU A 509 4.80 6.65 -15.79
N SER A 510 4.24 6.00 -14.77
CA SER A 510 3.34 4.84 -14.93
C SER A 510 2.13 5.14 -15.80
N ARG A 511 1.73 6.41 -15.93
CA ARG A 511 0.63 6.83 -16.79
C ARG A 511 0.90 6.75 -18.28
N ALA A 512 2.17 6.71 -18.70
CA ALA A 512 2.53 6.44 -20.09
C ALA A 512 2.02 5.07 -20.55
N PHE A 513 1.88 4.14 -19.61
CA PHE A 513 1.53 2.76 -19.84
C PHE A 513 0.03 2.48 -19.61
N ARG A 514 -0.86 3.44 -19.83
CA ARG A 514 -2.29 3.16 -19.75
C ARG A 514 -2.73 2.37 -20.98
N ALA A 515 -3.38 1.22 -20.75
CA ALA A 515 -4.14 0.56 -21.80
C ALA A 515 -5.51 1.23 -21.84
N ASP A 516 -5.77 2.03 -22.86
CA ASP A 516 -7.14 2.26 -23.28
C ASP A 516 -7.64 0.91 -23.81
N LEU A 517 -8.44 0.23 -23.01
CA LEU A 517 -9.20 -0.90 -23.52
C LEU A 517 -10.07 -0.34 -24.64
N PRO A 518 -10.04 -0.93 -25.85
CA PRO A 518 -10.89 -0.44 -26.93
C PRO A 518 -12.33 -0.40 -26.42
N PRO A 519 -13.09 0.67 -26.73
CA PRO A 519 -14.43 0.87 -26.20
C PRO A 519 -15.21 -0.43 -26.41
N GLN A 520 -15.85 -0.90 -25.34
CA GLN A 520 -16.79 -1.99 -25.47
C GLN A 520 -17.88 -1.44 -26.39
N GLU A 521 -17.94 -1.91 -27.65
CA GLU A 521 -19.09 -1.64 -28.50
C GLU A 521 -20.31 -1.95 -27.64
N SER A 522 -21.07 -0.90 -27.30
CA SER A 522 -22.23 -1.04 -26.46
C SER A 522 -23.07 -2.14 -27.07
N GLN A 523 -23.26 -3.25 -26.34
CA GLN A 523 -24.37 -4.12 -26.67
C GLN A 523 -25.59 -3.21 -26.75
N PRO A 524 -26.35 -3.23 -27.85
CA PRO A 524 -27.60 -2.48 -27.90
C PRO A 524 -28.37 -2.87 -26.66
N VAL A 525 -28.68 -1.88 -25.82
CA VAL A 525 -29.50 -2.08 -24.63
C VAL A 525 -30.75 -2.76 -25.14
N ASP A 526 -30.99 -4.00 -24.69
CA ASP A 526 -32.23 -4.69 -24.99
C ASP A 526 -33.35 -3.78 -24.49
N PRO A 527 -34.23 -3.24 -25.35
CA PRO A 527 -35.23 -2.25 -24.97
C PRO A 527 -36.39 -2.86 -24.17
N ARG A 528 -36.17 -3.97 -23.45
CA ARG A 528 -37.18 -4.72 -22.73
C ARG A 528 -37.22 -4.39 -21.25
#